data_AF-A0A2S9GYY3-F1
#
_entry.id   AF-A0A2S9GYY3-F1
#
_cell.length_a   1.000
_cell.length_b   1.000
_cell.length_c   1.000
_cell.angle_alpha   90.00
_cell.angle_beta   90.00
_cell.angle_gamma   90.00
#
_symmetry.space_group_name_H-M   'P 1'
#
loop_
_entity.id
_entity.type
_entity.pdbx_description
1 polymer ?
#
loop_
_entity_poly.entity_id
_entity_poly.type
_entity_poly.pdbx_seq_one_letter_code
_entity_poly.pdbx_strand_id
1 'polypeptide(L)'
;MNTIDKGDLRASFEDMARILPQFGFRGVGYSASFEQLTKLKVPVIVYLKYRKNDHFSVLRGIDNDTVWLADSSTGNRYYSRSQFMAMWETRNAETLKGKILVILPTQVDVSAKSDFFTSSPKRPTALSTKLQSVRNFLP
;
A
#
# COMPACT_ATOMS: atom_id res chain seq x y z
N MET A 1 13.88 -28.50 -5.05
CA MET A 1 12.81 -27.49 -4.96
C MET A 1 12.88 -26.85 -3.58
N ASN A 2 13.77 -25.86 -3.39
CA ASN A 2 13.93 -25.24 -2.07
C ASN A 2 12.82 -24.22 -1.84
N THR A 3 11.83 -24.68 -1.08
CA THR A 3 10.79 -23.88 -0.43
C THR A 3 11.43 -22.82 0.43
N ILE A 4 11.00 -21.56 0.24
CA ILE A 4 11.06 -20.40 1.14
C ILE A 4 11.95 -20.64 2.37
N ASP A 5 13.11 -19.97 2.41
CA ASP A 5 14.05 -20.03 3.52
C ASP A 5 13.33 -19.80 4.86
N LYS A 6 13.14 -20.87 5.63
CA LYS A 6 12.49 -20.88 6.95
C LYS A 6 13.49 -20.46 8.04
N GLY A 7 14.29 -19.44 7.78
CA GLY A 7 15.28 -18.90 8.73
C GLY A 7 14.71 -17.82 9.66
N ASP A 8 13.67 -17.12 9.22
CA ASP A 8 12.90 -16.17 10.00
C ASP A 8 11.48 -16.18 9.41
N LEU A 9 10.43 -16.18 10.23
CA LEU A 9 9.02 -16.18 9.77
C LEU A 9 8.59 -14.85 9.08
N ARG A 10 9.55 -14.13 8.48
CA ARG A 10 9.38 -12.83 7.83
C ARG A 10 9.59 -12.99 6.33
N ALA A 11 8.52 -12.84 5.56
CA ALA A 11 8.64 -12.73 4.11
C ALA A 11 9.37 -11.43 3.74
N SER A 12 10.28 -11.47 2.76
CA SER A 12 10.85 -10.25 2.18
C SER A 12 10.17 -9.90 0.85
N PHE A 13 10.41 -8.69 0.33
CA PHE A 13 10.01 -8.36 -1.04
C PHE A 13 10.66 -9.27 -2.08
N GLU A 14 11.87 -9.76 -1.79
CA GLU A 14 12.57 -10.69 -2.68
C GLU A 14 11.88 -12.06 -2.70
N ASP A 15 11.47 -12.57 -1.53
CA ASP A 15 10.75 -13.84 -1.45
C ASP A 15 9.39 -13.76 -2.15
N MET A 16 8.67 -12.65 -1.97
CA MET A 16 7.44 -12.38 -2.71
C MET A 16 7.68 -12.31 -4.22
N ALA A 17 8.71 -11.58 -4.66
CA ALA A 17 9.05 -11.47 -6.08
C ALA A 17 9.41 -12.84 -6.69
N ARG A 18 10.05 -13.74 -5.93
CA ARG A 18 10.45 -15.07 -6.37
C ARG A 18 9.27 -16.02 -6.62
N ILE A 19 8.16 -15.85 -5.90
CA ILE A 19 6.97 -16.71 -6.04
C ILE A 19 5.97 -16.20 -7.09
N LEU A 20 5.93 -14.88 -7.34
CA LEU A 20 4.98 -14.26 -8.28
C LEU A 20 4.94 -14.90 -9.69
N PRO A 21 6.07 -15.35 -10.29
CA PRO A 21 6.06 -16.00 -11.60
C PRO A 21 5.19 -17.26 -11.65
N GLN A 22 5.04 -17.98 -10.54
CA GLN A 22 4.18 -19.17 -10.47
C GLN A 22 2.70 -18.83 -10.64
N PHE A 23 2.34 -17.57 -10.43
CA PHE A 23 0.98 -17.06 -10.55
C PHE A 23 0.77 -16.21 -11.82
N GLY A 24 1.73 -16.19 -12.75
CA GLY A 24 1.63 -15.36 -13.96
C GLY A 24 1.90 -13.87 -13.74
N PHE A 25 2.65 -13.53 -12.67
CA PHE A 25 3.03 -12.16 -12.35
C PHE A 25 4.55 -12.01 -12.21
N ARG A 26 5.04 -10.79 -12.31
CA ARG A 26 6.41 -10.41 -11.97
C ARG A 26 6.36 -9.29 -10.94
N GLY A 27 7.12 -9.45 -9.85
CA GLY A 27 7.31 -8.41 -8.86
C GLY A 27 8.58 -7.61 -9.15
N VAL A 28 8.50 -6.29 -9.05
CA VAL A 28 9.69 -5.41 -9.12
C VAL A 28 9.71 -4.49 -7.91
N GLY A 29 10.79 -4.56 -7.14
CA GLY A 29 11.00 -3.71 -5.97
C GLY A 29 11.50 -2.33 -6.38
N TYR A 30 10.84 -1.29 -5.88
CA TYR A 30 11.23 0.10 -6.10
C TYR A 30 11.30 0.88 -4.79
N SER A 31 12.05 1.97 -4.83
CA SER A 31 11.94 3.03 -3.83
C SER A 31 11.22 4.22 -4.44
N ALA A 32 10.25 4.78 -3.73
CA ALA A 32 9.38 5.83 -4.24
C ALA A 32 9.20 6.95 -3.23
N SER A 33 8.98 8.17 -3.73
CA SER A 33 8.40 9.27 -2.96
C SER A 33 6.87 9.12 -2.87
N PHE A 34 6.23 9.86 -1.97
CA PHE A 34 4.77 9.88 -1.87
C PHE A 34 4.12 10.37 -3.17
N GLU A 35 4.71 11.38 -3.80
CA GLU A 35 4.26 11.98 -5.06
C GLU A 35 4.40 11.02 -6.25
N GLN A 36 5.37 10.10 -6.20
CA GLN A 36 5.46 9.03 -7.19
C GLN A 36 4.42 7.95 -6.92
N LEU A 37 4.21 7.60 -5.64
CA LEU A 37 3.22 6.61 -5.23
C LEU A 37 1.80 7.02 -5.63
N THR A 38 1.44 8.30 -5.50
CA THR A 38 0.12 8.83 -5.89
C THR A 38 -0.16 8.76 -7.39
N LYS A 39 0.89 8.73 -8.23
CA LYS A 39 0.77 8.64 -9.69
C LYS A 39 0.63 7.20 -10.20
N LEU A 40 0.90 6.20 -9.35
CA LEU A 40 0.77 4.81 -9.73
C LEU A 40 -0.71 4.43 -9.88
N LYS A 41 -1.03 3.74 -10.98
CA LYS A 41 -2.38 3.24 -11.28
C LYS A 41 -2.47 1.71 -11.23
N VAL A 42 -1.45 1.08 -10.67
CA VAL A 42 -1.31 -0.38 -10.58
C VAL A 42 -1.37 -0.81 -9.12
N PRO A 43 -1.77 -2.06 -8.83
CA PRO A 43 -1.65 -2.63 -7.50
C PRO A 43 -0.20 -2.61 -7.02
N VAL A 44 0.02 -2.13 -5.80
CA VAL A 44 1.34 -2.05 -5.18
C VAL A 44 1.29 -2.62 -3.77
N ILE A 45 2.28 -3.42 -3.41
CA ILE A 45 2.52 -3.81 -2.01
C ILE A 45 3.47 -2.79 -1.39
N VAL A 46 3.09 -2.23 -0.26
CA VAL A 46 3.91 -1.28 0.51
C VAL A 46 4.53 -1.98 1.71
N TYR A 47 5.77 -1.63 2.03
CA TYR A 47 6.42 -2.06 3.27
C TYR A 47 6.25 -0.99 4.34
N LEU A 48 5.70 -1.38 5.48
CA LEU A 48 5.37 -0.49 6.58
C LEU A 48 6.07 -0.94 7.85
N LYS A 49 6.56 0.04 8.60
CA LYS A 49 7.12 -0.16 9.92
C LYS A 49 6.27 0.59 10.94
N TYR A 50 5.61 -0.16 11.81
CA TYR A 50 4.89 0.40 12.94
C TYR A 50 5.46 -0.17 14.24
N ARG A 51 6.13 0.70 15.01
CA ARG A 51 6.87 0.33 16.23
C ARG A 51 7.92 -0.76 15.95
N LYS A 52 7.76 -1.96 16.53
CA LYS A 52 8.65 -3.12 16.36
C LYS A 52 8.14 -4.14 15.33
N ASN A 53 7.02 -3.85 14.67
CA ASN A 53 6.36 -4.77 13.75
C ASN A 53 6.49 -4.27 12.31
N ASP A 54 7.20 -5.07 11.54
CA ASP A 54 7.33 -4.93 10.10
C ASP A 54 6.16 -5.68 9.45
N HIS A 55 5.45 -5.02 8.52
CA HIS A 55 4.35 -5.65 7.81
C HIS A 55 4.26 -5.15 6.36
N PHE A 56 3.59 -5.95 5.54
CA PHE A 56 3.25 -5.60 4.17
C PHE A 56 1.74 -5.39 4.08
N SER A 57 1.34 -4.34 3.38
CA SER A 57 -0.05 -4.08 3.08
C SER A 57 -0.21 -3.80 1.59
N VAL A 58 -1.41 -4.02 1.06
CA VAL A 58 -1.72 -3.71 -0.33
C VAL A 58 -2.30 -2.30 -0.41
N LEU A 59 -1.70 -1.46 -1.25
CA LEU A 59 -2.23 -0.14 -1.57
C LEU A 59 -3.42 -0.28 -2.52
N ARG A 60 -4.62 -0.01 -2.01
CA ARG A 60 -5.87 -0.06 -2.78
C ARG A 60 -6.28 1.29 -3.32
N GLY A 61 -5.76 2.37 -2.75
CA GLY A 61 -6.01 3.70 -3.27
C GLY A 61 -5.25 4.76 -2.51
N ILE A 62 -4.93 5.84 -3.22
CA ILE A 62 -4.17 6.95 -2.66
C ILE A 62 -4.54 8.23 -3.40
N ASP A 63 -4.71 9.29 -2.63
CA ASP A 63 -4.75 10.67 -3.11
C ASP A 63 -3.80 11.54 -2.27
N ASN A 64 -3.90 12.86 -2.39
CA ASN A 64 -3.02 13.79 -1.69
C ASN A 64 -3.13 13.71 -0.16
N ASP A 65 -4.28 13.29 0.37
CA ASP A 65 -4.61 13.38 1.80
C ASP A 65 -4.90 12.02 2.44
N THR A 66 -5.33 11.04 1.65
CA THR A 66 -5.87 9.77 2.09
C THR A 66 -5.17 8.60 1.42
N VAL A 67 -4.78 7.64 2.25
CA VAL A 67 -4.22 6.36 1.83
C VAL A 67 -5.14 5.25 2.29
N TRP A 68 -5.51 4.36 1.38
CA TRP A 68 -6.34 3.19 1.63
C TRP A 68 -5.52 1.91 1.48
N LEU A 69 -5.36 1.20 2.60
CA LEU A 69 -4.57 -0.02 2.68
C LEU A 69 -5.48 -1.21 2.97
N ALA A 70 -5.25 -2.31 2.27
CA ALA A 70 -5.75 -3.63 2.66
C ALA A 70 -4.62 -4.35 3.41
N ASP A 71 -4.74 -4.41 4.73
CA ASP A 71 -3.77 -5.03 5.62
C ASP A 71 -4.24 -6.41 6.08
N SER A 72 -3.36 -7.41 6.05
CA SER A 72 -3.72 -8.79 6.40
C SER A 72 -4.05 -8.98 7.87
N SER A 73 -3.45 -8.18 8.76
CA SER A 73 -3.65 -8.29 10.21
C SER A 73 -4.87 -7.53 10.68
N THR A 74 -5.22 -6.44 10.00
CA THR A 74 -6.17 -5.45 10.50
C THR A 74 -7.30 -5.08 9.54
N GLY A 75 -7.32 -5.67 8.35
CA GLY A 75 -8.33 -5.44 7.32
C GLY A 75 -8.11 -4.15 6.54
N ASN A 76 -9.19 -3.65 5.92
CA ASN A 76 -9.17 -2.44 5.12
C ASN A 76 -9.14 -1.18 6.02
N ARG A 77 -8.10 -0.35 5.90
CA ARG A 77 -7.93 0.85 6.72
C ARG A 77 -7.59 2.09 5.90
N TYR A 78 -8.08 3.23 6.37
CA TYR A 78 -7.78 4.55 5.81
C TYR A 78 -6.84 5.30 6.76
N TYR A 79 -5.79 5.91 6.19
CA TYR A 79 -4.82 6.71 6.91
C TYR A 79 -4.74 8.11 6.30
N SER A 80 -4.39 9.12 7.10
CA SER A 80 -3.92 10.38 6.55
C SER A 80 -2.56 10.21 5.90
N ARG A 81 -2.21 11.12 4.97
CA ARG A 81 -0.85 11.24 4.43
C ARG A 81 0.19 11.21 5.54
N SER A 82 0.04 12.05 6.57
CA SER A 82 1.01 12.12 7.68
C SER A 82 1.17 10.80 8.44
N GLN A 83 0.06 10.12 8.75
CA GLN A 83 0.08 8.82 9.43
C GLN A 83 0.75 7.76 8.57
N PHE A 84 0.41 7.71 7.28
CA PHE A 84 1.00 6.77 6.35
C PHE A 84 2.51 7.00 6.20
N MET A 85 2.93 8.25 5.99
CA MET A 85 4.34 8.61 5.83
C MET A 85 5.18 8.22 7.03
N ALA A 86 4.67 8.43 8.26
CA ALA A 86 5.35 8.02 9.49
C ALA A 86 5.60 6.50 9.58
N MET A 87 4.80 5.69 8.88
CA MET A 87 4.96 4.23 8.84
C MET A 87 5.74 3.74 7.61
N TRP A 88 5.65 4.45 6.49
CA TRP A 88 6.15 4.02 5.18
C TRP A 88 7.56 4.53 4.87
N GLU A 89 7.95 5.70 5.37
CA GLU A 89 9.31 6.25 5.22
C GLU A 89 10.31 5.49 6.09
N THR A 90 10.74 4.32 5.61
CA THR A 90 11.59 3.40 6.38
C THR A 90 13.08 3.51 6.05
N ARG A 91 13.44 4.36 5.08
CA ARG A 91 14.82 4.61 4.67
C ARG A 91 15.27 6.00 5.09
N ASN A 92 16.51 6.10 5.56
CA ASN A 92 17.19 7.37 5.75
C ASN A 92 17.79 7.83 4.40
N ALA A 93 16.92 8.29 3.50
CA ALA A 93 17.29 8.83 2.19
C ALA A 93 16.60 10.19 2.00
N GLU A 94 17.15 11.07 1.17
CA GLU A 94 16.59 12.42 1.02
C GLU A 94 15.23 12.42 0.30
N THR A 95 15.06 11.56 -0.72
CA THR A 95 13.92 11.64 -1.65
C THR A 95 13.11 10.35 -1.79
N LEU A 96 13.77 9.18 -1.89
CA LEU A 96 13.11 7.89 -2.14
C LEU A 96 13.06 7.03 -0.88
N LYS A 97 12.22 7.45 0.06
CA LYS A 97 12.17 6.90 1.43
C LYS A 97 11.29 5.67 1.59
N GLY A 98 10.27 5.54 0.76
CA GLY A 98 9.32 4.44 0.82
C GLY A 98 9.78 3.24 -0.02
N LYS A 99 9.54 2.03 0.46
CA LYS A 99 9.78 0.80 -0.30
C LYS A 99 8.46 0.21 -0.79
N ILE A 100 8.44 -0.20 -2.05
CA ILE A 100 7.27 -0.80 -2.69
C ILE A 100 7.66 -2.00 -3.55
N LEU A 101 6.71 -2.90 -3.73
CA LEU A 101 6.77 -3.98 -4.70
C LEU A 101 5.61 -3.80 -5.68
N VAL A 102 5.95 -3.48 -6.92
CA VAL A 102 4.99 -3.34 -8.02
C VAL A 102 4.76 -4.73 -8.61
N ILE A 103 3.48 -5.10 -8.80
CA ILE A 103 3.11 -6.39 -9.39
C ILE A 103 2.63 -6.14 -10.81
N LEU A 104 3.28 -6.78 -11.78
CA LEU A 104 2.98 -6.67 -13.20
C LEU A 104 2.54 -8.04 -13.74
N PRO A 105 1.45 -8.12 -14.53
CA PRO A 105 1.09 -9.35 -15.21
C PRO A 105 2.16 -9.71 -16.25
N THR A 106 2.50 -10.99 -16.37
CA THR A 106 3.45 -11.48 -17.39
C THR A 106 2.76 -11.94 -18.67
N GLN A 107 1.44 -12.06 -18.65
CA GLN A 107 0.60 -12.49 -19.77
C GLN A 107 -0.54 -11.49 -19.97
N VAL A 108 -0.94 -11.29 -21.23
CA VAL A 108 -1.97 -10.31 -21.64
C VAL A 108 -3.36 -10.67 -21.08
N ASP A 109 -3.63 -11.96 -20.85
CA ASP A 109 -4.91 -12.45 -20.33
C ASP A 109 -5.06 -12.33 -18.80
N VAL A 110 -3.96 -12.07 -18.08
CA VAL A 110 -4.01 -11.80 -16.64
C VAL A 110 -4.36 -10.33 -16.44
N SER A 111 -5.64 -10.01 -16.64
CA SER A 111 -6.17 -8.68 -16.38
C SER A 111 -6.34 -8.47 -14.88
N ALA A 112 -5.58 -7.53 -14.30
CA ALA A 112 -5.89 -7.02 -12.98
C ALA A 112 -7.27 -6.38 -13.04
N LYS A 113 -8.22 -6.82 -12.19
CA LYS A 113 -9.56 -6.21 -12.12
C LYS A 113 -9.41 -4.69 -12.01
N SER A 114 -10.07 -3.95 -12.89
CA SER A 114 -10.05 -2.48 -12.96
C SER A 114 -10.42 -1.83 -11.63
N ASP A 115 -11.22 -2.51 -10.81
CA ASP A 115 -11.80 -1.99 -9.58
C ASP A 115 -10.89 -2.22 -8.35
N PHE A 116 -9.70 -2.80 -8.55
CA PHE A 116 -8.78 -3.11 -7.47
C PHE A 116 -8.09 -1.87 -6.88
N PHE A 117 -7.88 -0.84 -7.72
CA PHE A 117 -7.19 0.38 -7.33
C PHE A 117 -8.05 1.62 -7.61
N THR A 118 -8.08 2.57 -6.67
CA THR A 118 -8.78 3.87 -6.86
C THR A 118 -7.87 5.06 -6.53
N SER A 119 -7.82 6.03 -7.43
CA SER A 119 -7.13 7.32 -7.21
C SER A 119 -7.96 8.31 -6.37
N SER A 120 -9.11 7.90 -5.85
CA SER A 120 -9.99 8.75 -5.03
C SER A 120 -10.67 7.97 -3.92
N PRO A 121 -9.90 7.48 -2.92
CA PRO A 121 -10.45 6.74 -1.79
C PRO A 121 -11.37 7.62 -0.93
N LYS A 122 -12.67 7.29 -0.87
CA LYS A 122 -13.62 7.97 0.01
C LYS A 122 -13.58 7.40 1.42
N ARG A 123 -13.25 8.23 2.42
CA ARG A 123 -13.30 7.83 3.83
C ARG A 123 -14.76 7.68 4.28
N PRO A 124 -15.16 6.54 4.87
CA PRO A 124 -16.53 6.35 5.37
C PRO A 124 -16.94 7.40 6.42
N THR A 125 -15.99 7.89 7.21
CA THR A 125 -16.22 8.87 8.27
C THR A 125 -16.38 10.33 7.80
N ALA A 126 -16.08 10.63 6.53
CA ALA A 126 -16.09 12.00 6.02
C ALA A 126 -17.47 12.68 6.13
N LEU A 127 -18.55 11.92 5.93
CA LEU A 127 -19.92 12.42 6.07
C LEU A 127 -20.26 12.77 7.53
N SER A 128 -19.82 11.94 8.48
CA SER A 128 -20.07 12.18 9.91
C SER A 128 -19.34 13.41 10.43
N THR A 129 -18.09 13.62 10.01
CA THR A 129 -17.33 14.84 10.36
C THR A 129 -17.98 16.09 9.77
N LYS A 130 -18.45 16.02 8.53
CA LYS A 130 -19.15 17.15 7.87
C LYS A 130 -20.48 17.47 8.57
N LEU A 131 -21.25 16.46 8.96
CA LEU A 131 -22.52 16.64 9.68
C LEU A 131 -22.30 17.17 11.11
N GLN A 132 -21.27 16.71 11.83
CA GLN A 132 -20.93 17.26 13.14
C GLN A 132 -20.45 18.72 13.07
N SER A 133 -19.66 19.06 12.05
CA SER A 133 -19.29 20.45 11.77
C SER A 133 -20.54 21.32 11.58
N VAL A 134 -21.45 20.94 10.68
CA VAL A 134 -22.68 21.70 10.43
C VAL A 134 -23.53 21.85 11.68
N ARG A 135 -23.63 20.80 12.50
CA ARG A 135 -24.38 20.83 13.76
C ARG A 135 -23.76 21.77 14.82
N ASN A 136 -22.43 21.91 14.85
CA ASN A 136 -21.74 22.83 15.75
C ASN A 136 -21.74 24.30 15.28
N PHE A 137 -22.22 24.57 14.06
CA PHE A 137 -22.32 25.91 13.46
C PHE A 137 -23.77 26.39 13.27
N LEU A 138 -24.76 25.66 13.81
CA LEU A 138 -26.14 26.15 13.89
C LEU A 138 -26.33 26.89 15.24
N PRO A 139 -26.84 28.14 15.22
CA PRO A 139 -27.06 28.95 16.43
C PRO A 139 -28.14 28.38 17.34
#